data_AF-A0A016SNU4-F1
#
_entry.id   AF-A0A016SNU4-F1
#
_cell.length_a   1.000
_cell.length_b   1.000
_cell.length_c   1.000
_cell.angle_alpha   90.00
_cell.angle_beta   90.00
_cell.angle_gamma   90.00
#
_symmetry.space_group_name_H-M   'P 1'
#
loop_
_entity.id
_entity.type
_entity.pdbx_description
1 polymer ?
#
loop_
_entity_poly.entity_id
_entity_poly.type
_entity_poly.pdbx_seq_one_letter_code
_entity_poly.pdbx_strand_id
1 'polypeptide(L)'
;MVLPTRKNPYGDVEVWTEHLPETLKRAEFIPQLLKSLQHWKAKGVEGVFFRVDLKDSYLVPVLAENGFEYHDVKAKQVTMTRWLPDTPSGLTFVP
;
A
#
# COMPACT_ATOMS: atom_id res chain seq x y z
N MET A 1 -5.00 -14.72 -3.40
CA MET A 1 -5.87 -13.82 -2.62
C MET A 1 -5.49 -12.37 -2.96
N VAL A 2 -6.40 -11.40 -2.86
CA VAL A 2 -6.07 -9.96 -2.92
C VAL A 2 -5.91 -9.49 -1.47
N LEU A 3 -4.99 -8.55 -1.21
CA LEU A 3 -4.79 -8.01 0.12
C LEU A 3 -6.07 -7.35 0.64
N PRO A 4 -6.40 -7.50 1.94
CA PRO A 4 -7.56 -6.84 2.52
C PRO A 4 -7.35 -5.32 2.49
N THR A 5 -8.38 -4.61 2.01
CA THR A 5 -8.34 -3.15 1.82
C THR A 5 -9.56 -2.47 2.40
N ARG A 6 -9.38 -1.24 2.85
CA ARG A 6 -10.48 -0.27 3.02
C ARG A 6 -10.47 0.69 1.83
N LYS A 7 -11.63 1.25 1.48
CA LYS A 7 -11.70 2.34 0.50
C LYS A 7 -11.77 3.67 1.21
N ASN A 8 -10.98 4.64 0.78
CA ASN A 8 -11.13 6.02 1.24
C ASN A 8 -12.28 6.72 0.45
N PRO A 9 -12.68 7.95 0.82
CA PRO A 9 -13.73 8.69 0.12
C PRO A 9 -13.44 9.01 -1.36
N TYR A 10 -12.18 8.96 -1.78
CA TYR A 10 -11.74 9.19 -3.16
C TYR A 10 -11.73 7.92 -4.01
N GLY A 11 -12.03 6.76 -3.42
CA GLY A 11 -12.03 5.47 -4.11
C GLY A 11 -10.69 4.73 -4.11
N ASP A 12 -9.66 5.32 -3.50
CA ASP A 12 -8.35 4.70 -3.30
C ASP A 12 -8.45 3.56 -2.29
N VAL A 13 -7.47 2.66 -2.34
CA VAL A 13 -7.40 1.51 -1.42
C VAL A 13 -6.34 1.71 -0.34
N GLU A 14 -6.71 1.41 0.90
CA GLU A 14 -5.83 1.45 2.06
C GLU A 14 -5.61 0.04 2.62
N VAL A 15 -4.34 -0.35 2.73
CA VAL A 15 -3.89 -1.58 3.38
C VAL A 15 -3.24 -1.22 4.72
N TRP A 16 -3.68 -1.85 5.79
CA TRP A 16 -3.18 -1.63 7.14
C TRP A 16 -2.40 -2.86 7.59
N THR A 17 -1.07 -2.76 7.74
CA THR A 17 -0.22 -3.95 7.98
C THR A 17 -0.50 -4.59 9.34
N GLU A 18 -0.96 -3.80 10.31
CA GLU A 18 -1.34 -4.29 11.64
C GLU A 18 -2.48 -5.33 11.60
N HIS A 19 -3.31 -5.29 10.56
CA HIS A 19 -4.44 -6.20 10.35
C HIS A 19 -4.10 -7.38 9.43
N LEU A 20 -2.88 -7.44 8.89
CA LEU A 20 -2.44 -8.55 8.05
C LEU A 20 -1.94 -9.72 8.92
N PRO A 21 -2.29 -10.97 8.58
CA PRO A 21 -1.71 -12.14 9.22
C PRO A 21 -0.17 -12.15 9.12
N GLU A 22 0.52 -12.58 10.19
CA GLU A 22 1.99 -12.68 10.20
C GLU A 22 2.54 -13.59 9.09
N THR A 23 1.84 -14.68 8.79
CA THR A 23 2.21 -15.62 7.71
C THR A 23 2.22 -14.93 6.35
N LEU A 24 1.20 -14.11 6.09
CA LEU A 24 1.07 -13.31 4.87
C LEU A 24 2.20 -12.30 4.75
N LYS A 25 2.55 -11.60 5.84
CA LYS A 25 3.62 -10.59 5.84
C LYS A 25 5.02 -11.17 5.60
N ARG A 26 5.27 -12.43 5.98
CA ARG A 26 6.60 -13.05 5.88
C ARG A 26 6.84 -13.84 4.60
N ALA A 27 5.96 -14.79 4.28
CA ALA A 27 6.21 -15.75 3.21
C ALA A 27 5.52 -15.40 1.90
N GLU A 28 4.39 -14.69 1.97
CA GLU A 28 3.48 -14.52 0.83
C GLU A 28 3.28 -13.06 0.41
N PHE A 29 4.01 -12.11 1.00
CA PHE A 29 3.69 -10.70 0.84
C PHE A 29 3.90 -10.21 -0.59
N ILE A 30 5.05 -10.48 -1.20
CA ILE A 30 5.38 -10.06 -2.58
C ILE A 30 4.40 -10.61 -3.62
N PRO A 31 4.15 -11.94 -3.71
CA PRO A 31 3.21 -12.45 -4.71
C PRO A 31 1.80 -11.89 -4.52
N GLN A 32 1.38 -11.66 -3.26
CA GLN A 32 0.06 -11.13 -2.96
C GLN A 32 -0.02 -9.63 -3.27
N LEU A 33 1.06 -8.88 -3.03
CA LEU A 33 1.18 -7.47 -3.41
C LEU A 33 1.04 -7.31 -4.93
N LEU A 34 1.83 -8.04 -5.72
CA LEU A 34 1.79 -7.96 -7.19
C LEU A 34 0.41 -8.31 -7.75
N LYS A 35 -0.20 -9.38 -7.23
CA LYS A 35 -1.56 -9.78 -7.62
C LYS A 35 -2.60 -8.72 -7.23
N SER A 36 -2.43 -8.07 -6.09
CA SER A 36 -3.33 -7.02 -5.63
C SER A 36 -3.22 -5.76 -6.47
N LEU A 37 -2.01 -5.33 -6.82
CA LEU A 37 -1.77 -4.19 -7.69
C LEU A 37 -2.41 -4.38 -9.07
N GLN A 38 -2.26 -5.56 -9.67
CA GLN A 38 -2.93 -5.90 -10.94
C GLN A 38 -4.45 -5.86 -10.80
N HIS A 39 -4.98 -6.43 -9.72
CA HIS A 39 -6.42 -6.44 -9.45
C HIS A 39 -6.99 -5.03 -9.28
N TRP A 40 -6.33 -4.18 -8.49
CA TRP A 40 -6.76 -2.80 -8.24
C TRP A 40 -6.67 -1.95 -9.50
N LYS A 41 -5.59 -2.08 -10.29
CA LYS A 41 -5.47 -1.40 -11.59
C LYS A 41 -6.60 -1.80 -12.53
N ALA A 42 -6.93 -3.09 -12.63
CA ALA A 42 -8.05 -3.58 -13.44
C ALA A 42 -9.44 -3.11 -12.95
N LYS A 43 -9.55 -2.69 -11.68
CA LYS A 43 -10.77 -2.14 -11.08
C LYS A 43 -10.85 -0.61 -11.14
N GLY A 44 -9.89 0.05 -11.78
CA GLY A 44 -9.84 1.51 -11.88
C GLY A 44 -9.48 2.20 -10.57
N VAL A 45 -8.83 1.50 -9.64
CA VAL A 45 -8.24 2.14 -8.46
C VAL A 45 -7.03 2.95 -8.90
N GLU A 46 -6.93 4.18 -8.42
CA GLU A 46 -5.83 5.07 -8.79
C GLU A 46 -4.76 5.11 -7.70
N GLY A 47 -5.14 5.48 -6.47
CA GLY A 47 -4.25 5.50 -5.31
C GLY A 47 -4.26 4.20 -4.51
N VAL A 48 -3.07 3.79 -4.09
CA VAL A 48 -2.85 2.71 -3.11
C VAL A 48 -2.07 3.28 -1.94
N PHE A 49 -2.58 3.06 -0.72
CA PHE A 49 -1.98 3.51 0.52
C PHE A 49 -1.64 2.30 1.39
N PHE A 50 -0.38 2.16 1.79
CA PHE A 50 0.06 1.21 2.80
C PHE A 50 0.35 1.95 4.10
N ARG A 51 -0.43 1.65 5.12
CA ARG A 51 -0.21 2.10 6.50
C ARG A 51 0.58 1.03 7.22
N VAL A 52 1.89 1.20 7.23
CA VAL A 52 2.86 0.26 7.78
C VAL A 52 3.11 0.58 9.25
N ASP A 53 2.63 -0.28 10.14
CA ASP A 53 2.94 -0.20 11.57
C ASP A 53 4.45 -0.37 11.79
N LEU A 54 5.00 0.29 12.81
CA LEU A 54 6.43 0.26 13.13
C LEU A 54 6.98 -1.17 13.28
N LYS A 55 6.18 -2.10 13.84
CA LYS A 55 6.56 -3.52 13.98
C LYS A 55 6.70 -4.25 12.65
N ASP A 56 6.08 -3.72 11.60
CA ASP A 56 6.05 -4.25 10.24
C ASP A 56 6.98 -3.48 9.29
N SER A 57 7.89 -2.66 9.83
CA SER A 57 8.81 -1.82 9.06
C SER A 57 9.71 -2.59 8.07
N TYR A 58 9.89 -3.89 8.27
CA TYR A 58 10.56 -4.77 7.30
C TYR A 58 9.84 -4.87 5.94
N LEU A 59 8.57 -4.45 5.85
CA LEU A 59 7.81 -4.37 4.59
C LEU A 59 8.11 -3.08 3.80
N VAL A 60 8.67 -2.06 4.44
CA VAL A 60 9.02 -0.77 3.80
C VAL A 60 9.96 -0.95 2.60
N PRO A 61 11.11 -1.65 2.70
CA PRO A 61 11.97 -1.85 1.54
C PRO A 61 11.25 -2.61 0.41
N VAL A 62 10.42 -3.59 0.74
CA VAL A 62 9.63 -4.35 -0.26
C VAL A 62 8.65 -3.43 -1.00
N LEU A 63 7.98 -2.52 -0.29
CA LEU A 63 7.08 -1.54 -0.89
C LEU A 63 7.87 -0.55 -1.78
N ALA A 64 9.01 -0.05 -1.30
CA ALA A 64 9.86 0.87 -2.06
C ALA A 64 10.34 0.25 -3.39
N GLU A 65 10.80 -1.00 -3.37
CA GLU A 65 11.19 -1.76 -4.57
C GLU A 65 10.03 -1.95 -5.56
N ASN A 66 8.80 -1.92 -5.05
CA ASN A 66 7.57 -2.01 -5.83
C ASN A 66 6.97 -0.63 -6.12
N GLY A 67 7.77 0.43 -6.15
CA GLY A 67 7.37 1.75 -6.63
C GLY A 67 6.42 2.51 -5.70
N PHE A 68 6.44 2.19 -4.41
CA PHE A 68 5.79 3.03 -3.40
C PHE A 68 6.74 4.11 -2.89
N GLU A 69 6.19 5.28 -2.62
CA GLU A 69 6.90 6.44 -2.06
C GLU A 69 6.38 6.76 -0.66
N TYR A 70 7.17 7.45 0.16
CA TYR A 70 6.69 7.94 1.44
C TYR A 70 5.68 9.07 1.25
N HIS A 71 4.62 9.05 2.05
CA HIS A 71 3.54 10.05 1.98
C HIS A 71 3.32 10.79 3.30
N ASP A 72 3.29 10.07 4.42
CA ASP A 72 3.13 10.63 5.77
C ASP A 72 3.84 9.73 6.79
N VAL A 73 4.36 10.31 7.87
CA VAL A 73 5.03 9.57 8.95
C VAL A 73 4.44 10.00 10.29
N LYS A 74 4.00 9.01 11.06
CA LYS A 74 3.59 9.14 12.46
C LYS A 74 4.54 8.36 13.35
N ALA A 75 4.49 8.64 14.66
CA ALA A 75 5.41 8.04 15.64
C ALA A 75 5.51 6.51 15.60
N LYS A 76 4.45 5.80 15.18
CA LYS A 76 4.42 4.33 15.10
C LYS A 76 3.94 3.78 13.75
N GLN A 77 3.86 4.62 12.72
CA GLN A 77 3.33 4.20 11.42
C GLN A 77 3.93 5.07 10.32
N VAL A 78 4.31 4.45 9.21
CA VAL A 78 4.59 5.16 7.97
C VAL A 78 3.51 4.85 6.95
N THR A 79 3.04 5.88 6.25
CA THR A 79 2.16 5.74 5.10
C THR A 79 3.01 5.81 3.84
N MET A 80 2.96 4.74 3.04
CA MET A 80 3.58 4.69 1.72
C MET A 80 2.50 4.64 0.64
N THR A 81 2.66 5.37 -0.45
CA THR A 81 1.66 5.46 -1.50
C THR A 81 2.19 5.09 -2.87
N ARG A 82 1.30 4.62 -3.73
CA ARG A 82 1.59 4.39 -5.14
C ARG A 82 0.40 4.80 -6.00
N TRP A 83 0.67 5.57 -7.03
CA TRP A 83 -0.28 5.86 -8.11
C TRP A 83 -0.18 4.75 -9.17
N LEU A 84 -1.30 4.12 -9.51
CA LEU A 84 -1.38 3.02 -10.49
C LEU A 84 -1.53 3.44 -11.96
N PRO A 85 -2.23 4.55 -12.27
CA PRO A 85 -2.32 5.08 -13.62
C PRO A 85 -0.98 5.62 -14.12
N ASP A 86 -0.82 5.68 -15.44
CA ASP A 86 0.34 6.29 -16.09
C ASP A 86 0.18 7.83 -16.23
N THR A 87 -0.82 8.40 -15.55
CA THR A 87 -1.09 9.85 -15.48
C THR A 87 -0.34 10.48 -14.30
N PRO A 88 -0.17 11.81 -14.29
CA PRO A 88 0.32 12.51 -13.11
C PRO A 88 -0.50 12.14 -11.86
N SER A 89 0.20 11.91 -10.75
CA SER A 89 -0.43 11.50 -9.49
C SER A 89 -1.38 12.56 -8.97
N GLY A 90 -2.61 12.15 -8.63
CA GLY A 90 -3.58 12.98 -7.90
C GLY A 90 -3.38 12.98 -6.39
N LEU A 91 -2.38 12.24 -5.89
CA LEU A 91 -2.09 12.14 -4.46
C LEU A 91 -1.46 13.46 -3.97
N THR A 92 -2.17 14.18 -3.12
CA THR A 92 -1.63 15.38 -2.47
C THR A 92 -0.63 15.01 -1.41
N PHE A 93 0.64 15.37 -1.60
CA PHE A 93 1.63 15.33 -0.52
C PHE A 93 1.20 16.30 0.58
N VAL A 94 1.13 15.81 1.81
CA VAL A 94 0.97 16.67 2.98
C VAL A 94 2.39 16.93 3.50
N PRO A 95 2.93 18.16 3.36
CA PRO A 95 4.29 18.48 3.77
C PRO A 95 4.47 18.46 5.30
#